data_AF-A0AAW1PUK0-F1
#
_entry.id   AF-A0AAW1PUK0-F1
#
_cell.length_a   1.000
_cell.length_b   1.000
_cell.length_c   1.000
_cell.angle_alpha   90.00
_cell.angle_beta   90.00
_cell.angle_gamma   90.00
#
_symmetry.space_group_name_H-M   'P 1'
#
loop_
_entity.id
_entity.type
_entity.pdbx_description
1 polymer ?
#
loop_
_entity_poly.entity_id
_entity_poly.type
_entity_poly.pdbx_seq_one_letter_code
_entity_poly.pdbx_strand_id
1 'polypeptide(L)'
;MSSTKLGSDNSRNSLRSTRSGYRTINKTSTIDESLFASVKAAVKNADKLPAKATLTKKTGGLQHTIPADVVTLKKADLERMKRPAEVMSAEEIAQLRREAENRNKEERAHANERKTMMLKMEEERKRREPPSETEALKKRADYAMLSRAEQMLQEERDEVKHMNQMVQYSKCVTIRDAQIDEKKHMMREEEEEERALDLAMEIDRIKALDAYEERERQRVVERKRGAEVLAEQIAERERERIRLEEIREQERLQMNREIERVKLEEMAAAVEKQRQAEQLMEEVQRSNAEQMARKKVAKVKEAEEDALIAEYIREKELREAALAEERVRVAKEKELETARLRAKQERAADRQAEIDELRARRYSEAYEREWRTKERAARQRAEAINRDLTAAREAQQAARVRAQAEMAAVESEEFQRVLEENRREEQKKIQLQMAAMGIRERHKEELRAQIQANEERRKREHEEYLLEGKATRERLAQERALIESIKQRKLEEMQADGVPAKYRAELARKKVGEWK
;
A
#
# COMPACT_ATOMS: atom_id res chain seq x y z
N MET A 1 7.26 -1.92 -50.41
CA MET A 1 5.81 -1.73 -50.19
C MET A 1 5.59 -1.91 -48.69
N SER A 2 5.09 -0.92 -47.96
CA SER A 2 3.65 -0.58 -47.83
C SER A 2 2.91 -1.68 -47.03
N SER A 3 2.23 -1.41 -45.92
CA SER A 3 1.91 -0.10 -45.33
C SER A 3 1.67 -0.12 -43.81
N THR A 4 1.63 1.09 -43.24
CA THR A 4 1.00 1.57 -41.98
C THR A 4 -0.19 0.72 -41.46
N LYS A 5 -0.49 0.63 -40.16
CA LYS A 5 -0.84 1.74 -39.23
C LYS A 5 -0.77 1.35 -37.74
N LEU A 6 -0.63 2.38 -36.88
CA LEU A 6 -1.34 2.73 -35.62
C LEU A 6 -1.96 1.60 -34.74
N GLY A 7 -1.91 1.67 -33.40
CA GLY A 7 -1.42 2.78 -32.56
C GLY A 7 -1.55 2.54 -31.04
N SER A 8 -1.65 3.66 -30.32
CA SER A 8 -1.66 3.92 -28.86
C SER A 8 -2.58 3.02 -27.97
N ASP A 9 -2.53 3.00 -26.63
CA ASP A 9 -1.97 3.86 -25.56
C ASP A 9 -1.28 2.96 -24.47
N ASN A 10 -0.73 3.38 -23.31
CA ASN A 10 -0.96 4.54 -22.45
C ASN A 10 0.26 4.86 -21.55
N SER A 11 0.22 5.99 -20.84
CA SER A 11 1.33 6.59 -20.09
C SER A 11 1.77 5.87 -18.80
N ARG A 12 3.08 5.96 -18.51
CA ARG A 12 3.66 5.88 -17.17
C ARG A 12 4.45 7.16 -16.89
N ASN A 13 3.78 8.18 -16.37
CA ASN A 13 4.41 9.46 -16.03
C ASN A 13 4.93 9.47 -14.58
N SER A 14 6.02 10.19 -14.31
CA SER A 14 6.71 10.16 -13.02
C SER A 14 6.43 11.39 -12.14
N LEU A 15 6.09 11.12 -10.88
CA LEU A 15 6.01 12.09 -9.79
C LEU A 15 7.08 11.64 -8.77
N ARG A 16 8.22 12.30 -8.53
CA ARG A 16 8.65 13.71 -8.62
C ARG A 16 8.18 14.61 -7.47
N SER A 17 8.97 14.55 -6.39
CA SER A 17 9.28 15.64 -5.44
C SER A 17 8.10 16.41 -4.83
N THR A 18 7.79 16.09 -3.58
CA THR A 18 6.99 16.93 -2.67
C THR A 18 7.74 18.23 -2.34
N ARG A 19 7.55 19.26 -3.17
CA ARG A 19 8.09 20.61 -2.92
C ARG A 19 7.13 21.38 -2.02
N SER A 20 7.63 21.96 -0.92
CA SER A 20 6.82 22.74 0.02
C SER A 20 6.09 23.90 -0.68
N GLY A 21 4.80 24.05 -0.40
CA GLY A 21 3.94 25.08 -0.97
C GLY A 21 3.02 25.67 0.10
N TYR A 22 3.39 26.83 0.64
CA TYR A 22 2.51 27.59 1.53
C TYR A 22 1.29 28.09 0.76
N ARG A 23 0.08 27.74 1.24
CA ARG A 23 -1.19 28.17 0.65
C ARG A 23 -1.41 29.64 0.96
N THR A 24 -1.14 30.52 0.00
CA THR A 24 -1.43 31.95 0.12
C THR A 24 -2.94 32.19 0.08
N ILE A 25 -3.47 32.78 1.15
CA ILE A 25 -4.87 33.16 1.29
C ILE A 25 -4.91 34.68 1.55
N ASN A 26 -5.77 35.37 0.81
CA ASN A 26 -6.01 36.83 0.83
C ASN A 26 -4.89 37.74 0.27
N LYS A 27 -5.29 38.65 -0.64
CA LYS A 27 -4.47 39.76 -1.19
C LYS A 27 -5.10 41.13 -0.84
N THR A 28 -5.46 41.34 0.41
CA THR A 28 -5.87 42.66 0.95
C THR A 28 -5.53 42.73 2.44
N SER A 29 -4.37 43.27 2.77
CA SER A 29 -3.92 43.50 4.14
C SER A 29 -3.68 44.99 4.38
N THR A 30 -4.76 45.74 4.55
CA THR A 30 -4.71 47.11 5.10
C THR A 30 -4.49 47.02 6.61
N ILE A 31 -3.25 46.77 7.00
CA ILE A 31 -2.78 46.94 8.38
C ILE A 31 -2.40 48.42 8.52
N ASP A 32 -2.88 49.07 9.57
CA ASP A 32 -2.58 50.48 9.83
C ASP A 32 -1.22 50.62 10.55
N GLU A 33 -0.22 51.13 9.83
CA GLU A 33 1.13 51.32 10.36
C GLU A 33 1.27 52.59 11.23
N SER A 34 0.21 53.37 11.44
CA SER A 34 0.27 54.59 12.26
C SER A 34 0.50 54.34 13.77
N LEU A 35 0.52 53.08 14.22
CA LEU A 35 0.40 52.74 15.65
C LEU A 35 1.74 52.60 16.41
N PHE A 36 2.90 52.56 15.74
CA PHE A 36 4.19 52.24 16.37
C PHE A 36 5.36 53.22 16.08
N ALA A 37 5.10 54.36 15.42
CA ALA A 37 6.12 55.36 15.11
C ALA A 37 6.25 56.47 16.18
N SER A 38 6.99 56.20 17.26
CA SER A 38 7.35 57.26 18.22
C SER A 38 8.62 58.01 17.79
N VAL A 39 8.57 59.35 17.70
CA VAL A 39 9.75 60.19 17.42
C VAL A 39 9.78 61.40 18.36
N LYS A 40 10.84 61.50 19.18
CA LYS A 40 11.19 62.72 19.92
C LYS A 40 11.86 63.72 18.98
N ALA A 41 11.66 65.01 19.24
CA ALA A 41 12.23 66.10 18.44
C ALA A 41 13.77 66.16 18.52
N ALA A 42 14.42 66.75 17.49
CA ALA A 42 15.12 68.05 17.63
C ALA A 42 15.78 68.57 16.31
N VAL A 43 16.15 69.87 16.35
CA VAL A 43 17.15 70.61 15.53
C VAL A 43 16.82 71.03 14.07
N LYS A 44 16.69 72.37 13.91
CA LYS A 44 17.26 73.32 12.90
C LYS A 44 17.87 72.71 11.58
N ASN A 45 17.78 73.34 10.39
CA ASN A 45 18.09 74.75 10.09
C ASN A 45 17.83 75.16 8.59
N ALA A 46 17.72 76.47 8.32
CA ALA A 46 18.08 77.23 7.09
C ALA A 46 17.33 77.12 5.71
N ASP A 47 17.14 78.31 5.08
CA ASP A 47 17.17 78.68 3.64
C ASP A 47 16.29 77.96 2.57
N LYS A 48 15.63 78.63 1.58
CA LYS A 48 15.88 79.94 0.91
C LYS A 48 14.66 80.49 0.12
N LEU A 49 14.77 81.74 -0.39
CA LEU A 49 13.79 82.45 -1.27
C LEU A 49 14.01 82.14 -2.78
N PRO A 50 13.02 82.35 -3.67
CA PRO A 50 12.72 83.66 -4.34
C PRO A 50 11.22 84.08 -4.27
N ALA A 51 10.79 85.36 -4.29
CA ALA A 51 10.71 86.33 -5.41
C ALA A 51 9.94 85.80 -6.65
N LYS A 52 8.99 86.49 -7.33
CA LYS A 52 8.63 87.94 -7.52
C LYS A 52 7.21 87.99 -8.20
N ALA A 53 6.46 89.05 -8.54
CA ALA A 53 6.54 90.53 -8.49
C ALA A 53 5.15 91.22 -8.80
N THR A 54 5.01 92.55 -8.56
CA THR A 54 4.20 93.56 -9.35
C THR A 54 2.63 93.51 -9.32
N LEU A 55 1.82 94.59 -9.51
CA LEU A 55 2.03 96.04 -9.83
C LEU A 55 0.86 97.01 -9.40
N THR A 56 1.11 98.05 -8.57
CA THR A 56 0.48 99.44 -8.55
C THR A 56 -1.08 99.64 -8.50
N LYS A 57 -1.70 100.84 -8.33
CA LYS A 57 -1.30 102.28 -8.46
C LYS A 57 -2.29 103.30 -7.81
N LYS A 58 -1.78 104.39 -7.19
CA LYS A 58 -2.43 105.72 -6.87
C LYS A 58 -3.70 105.71 -5.96
N THR A 59 -4.08 106.73 -5.17
CA THR A 59 -3.57 108.09 -4.80
C THR A 59 -4.18 108.46 -3.41
N GLY A 60 -3.70 109.38 -2.58
CA GLY A 60 -2.49 110.22 -2.61
C GLY A 60 -2.79 111.74 -2.48
N GLY A 61 -2.55 112.35 -1.30
CA GLY A 61 -2.69 113.78 -1.01
C GLY A 61 -1.96 114.19 0.30
N LEU A 62 -1.28 115.34 0.32
CA LEU A 62 -0.31 115.73 1.36
C LEU A 62 -0.34 117.26 1.60
N GLN A 63 -0.03 117.73 2.81
CA GLN A 63 0.26 119.15 3.08
C GLN A 63 1.46 119.34 4.03
N HIS A 64 2.02 120.55 4.02
CA HIS A 64 3.36 120.91 4.51
C HIS A 64 3.51 121.02 6.03
N THR A 65 4.73 120.78 6.51
CA THR A 65 5.25 121.30 7.79
C THR A 65 6.36 122.32 7.51
N ILE A 66 6.18 123.57 7.94
CA ILE A 66 7.22 124.62 7.88
C ILE A 66 7.91 124.69 9.25
N PRO A 67 9.26 124.64 9.33
CA PRO A 67 9.99 124.85 10.57
C PRO A 67 10.31 126.36 10.76
N ALA A 68 9.95 126.95 11.91
CA ALA A 68 10.37 128.31 12.25
C ALA A 68 10.18 128.65 13.75
N ASP A 69 11.29 128.90 14.46
CA ASP A 69 11.29 129.69 15.71
C ASP A 69 11.16 131.20 15.39
N VAL A 70 10.09 131.57 14.68
CA VAL A 70 9.84 132.96 14.24
C VAL A 70 8.44 133.39 14.68
N VAL A 71 8.37 134.01 15.86
CA VAL A 71 7.12 134.52 16.45
C VAL A 71 6.69 135.80 15.75
N THR A 72 6.02 135.66 14.60
CA THR A 72 5.32 136.77 13.94
C THR A 72 4.02 137.08 14.69
N LEU A 73 4.04 138.10 15.55
CA LEU A 73 2.83 138.62 16.19
C LEU A 73 1.83 139.10 15.11
N LYS A 74 0.66 138.46 15.04
CA LYS A 74 -0.40 138.84 14.10
C LYS A 74 -1.16 140.04 14.66
N LYS A 75 -1.90 140.78 13.83
CA LYS A 75 -2.74 141.91 14.29
C LYS A 75 -3.65 141.51 15.47
N ALA A 76 -4.24 140.30 15.41
CA ALA A 76 -5.06 139.75 16.49
C ALA A 76 -4.31 139.59 17.83
N ASP A 77 -3.01 139.24 17.80
CA ASP A 77 -2.20 139.12 19.02
C ASP A 77 -1.89 140.50 19.63
N LEU A 78 -1.60 141.49 18.77
CA LEU A 78 -1.31 142.86 19.18
C LEU A 78 -2.57 143.59 19.69
N GLU A 79 -3.73 143.31 19.11
CA GLU A 79 -5.04 143.74 19.62
C GLU A 79 -5.39 143.06 20.95
N ARG A 80 -5.10 141.76 21.09
CA ARG A 80 -5.27 141.00 22.34
C ARG A 80 -4.37 141.54 23.47
N MET A 81 -3.14 141.98 23.17
CA MET A 81 -2.25 142.64 24.13
C MET A 81 -2.68 144.06 24.53
N LYS A 82 -3.61 144.69 23.79
CA LYS A 82 -4.13 146.04 24.07
C LYS A 82 -5.45 146.06 24.84
N ARG A 83 -6.09 144.90 25.04
CA ARG A 83 -7.27 144.80 25.91
C ARG A 83 -6.83 144.85 27.36
N PRO A 84 -7.53 145.57 28.26
CA PRO A 84 -7.24 145.48 29.69
C PRO A 84 -7.42 144.04 30.15
N ALA A 85 -6.63 143.62 31.14
CA ALA A 85 -6.72 142.28 31.72
C ALA A 85 -8.00 142.20 32.58
N GLU A 86 -9.09 141.77 31.96
CA GLU A 86 -10.36 141.49 32.60
C GLU A 86 -10.17 140.34 33.61
N VAL A 87 -10.22 140.66 34.91
CA VAL A 87 -10.01 139.70 36.01
C VAL A 87 -11.28 138.87 36.18
N MET A 88 -11.49 137.95 35.24
CA MET A 88 -12.60 136.98 35.29
C MET A 88 -12.50 136.13 36.55
N SER A 89 -13.64 135.83 37.16
CA SER A 89 -13.71 134.99 38.35
C SER A 89 -13.28 133.56 38.05
N ALA A 90 -12.84 132.83 39.09
CA ALA A 90 -12.55 131.41 38.99
C ALA A 90 -13.77 130.58 38.53
N GLU A 91 -14.99 131.07 38.81
CA GLU A 91 -16.24 130.43 38.40
C GLU A 91 -16.52 130.60 36.91
N GLU A 92 -16.31 131.79 36.34
CA GLU A 92 -16.45 132.03 34.89
C GLU A 92 -15.41 131.25 34.08
N ILE A 93 -14.17 131.16 34.57
CA ILE A 93 -13.12 130.34 33.96
C ILE A 93 -13.50 128.85 34.02
N ALA A 94 -14.11 128.39 35.13
CA ALA A 94 -14.62 127.03 35.26
C ALA A 94 -15.82 126.76 34.34
N GLN A 95 -16.72 127.73 34.16
CA GLN A 95 -17.84 127.64 33.22
C GLN A 95 -17.34 127.54 31.77
N LEU A 96 -16.48 128.47 31.33
CA LEU A 96 -15.92 128.46 29.97
C LEU A 96 -15.13 127.17 29.68
N ARG A 97 -14.39 126.65 30.66
CA ARG A 97 -13.72 125.35 30.56
C ARG A 97 -14.71 124.20 30.46
N ARG A 98 -15.81 124.22 31.23
CA ARG A 98 -16.86 123.21 31.21
C ARG A 98 -17.61 123.20 29.88
N GLU A 99 -17.85 124.36 29.27
CA GLU A 99 -18.37 124.50 27.91
C GLU A 99 -17.39 123.97 26.85
N ALA A 100 -16.10 124.32 26.93
CA ALA A 100 -15.08 123.82 26.02
C ALA A 100 -14.89 122.29 26.13
N GLU A 101 -15.00 121.75 27.35
CA GLU A 101 -15.04 120.31 27.58
C GLU A 101 -16.33 119.67 27.06
N ASN A 102 -17.49 120.32 27.17
CA ASN A 102 -18.75 119.82 26.62
C ASN A 102 -18.69 119.75 25.09
N ARG A 103 -18.21 120.80 24.40
CA ARG A 103 -17.95 120.75 22.95
C ARG A 103 -16.96 119.64 22.57
N ASN A 104 -15.86 119.47 23.32
CA ASN A 104 -14.94 118.35 23.11
C ASN A 104 -15.60 116.98 23.37
N LYS A 105 -16.55 116.89 24.31
CA LYS A 105 -17.32 115.66 24.59
C LYS A 105 -18.32 115.39 23.46
N GLU A 106 -18.97 116.39 22.90
CA GLU A 106 -19.88 116.30 21.74
C GLU A 106 -19.12 115.85 20.48
N GLU A 107 -18.00 116.52 20.14
CA GLU A 107 -17.12 116.15 19.03
C GLU A 107 -16.58 114.71 19.16
N ARG A 108 -16.26 114.28 20.38
CA ARG A 108 -15.74 112.93 20.66
C ARG A 108 -16.84 111.89 20.90
N ALA A 109 -18.07 112.26 21.20
CA ALA A 109 -19.18 111.34 21.45
C ALA A 109 -19.35 110.42 20.25
N HIS A 110 -19.46 111.00 19.06
CA HIS A 110 -19.66 110.25 17.82
C HIS A 110 -18.46 109.34 17.46
N ALA A 111 -17.25 109.65 17.96
CA ALA A 111 -16.08 108.77 17.86
C ALA A 111 -16.08 107.64 18.92
N ASN A 112 -16.51 107.93 20.15
CA ASN A 112 -16.63 106.97 21.24
C ASN A 112 -17.78 105.98 21.00
N GLU A 113 -18.88 106.42 20.41
CA GLU A 113 -19.98 105.55 19.94
C GLU A 113 -19.48 104.56 18.90
N ARG A 114 -18.75 105.03 17.87
CA ARG A 114 -18.11 104.14 16.89
C ARG A 114 -17.15 103.16 17.57
N LYS A 115 -16.33 103.61 18.54
CA LYS A 115 -15.41 102.73 19.28
C LYS A 115 -16.14 101.69 20.14
N THR A 116 -17.22 102.06 20.83
CA THR A 116 -18.00 101.15 21.69
C THR A 116 -18.87 100.19 20.87
N MET A 117 -19.39 100.59 19.71
CA MET A 117 -20.02 99.68 18.75
C MET A 117 -19.00 98.69 18.17
N MET A 118 -17.80 99.14 17.79
CA MET A 118 -16.72 98.24 17.33
C MET A 118 -16.32 97.22 18.41
N LEU A 119 -16.20 97.65 19.68
CA LEU A 119 -15.90 96.75 20.80
C LEU A 119 -17.02 95.69 21.00
N LYS A 120 -18.30 96.10 20.98
CA LYS A 120 -19.44 95.16 21.05
C LYS A 120 -19.46 94.19 19.88
N MET A 121 -19.17 94.65 18.66
CA MET A 121 -19.05 93.79 17.48
C MET A 121 -17.85 92.84 17.59
N GLU A 122 -16.76 93.22 18.24
CA GLU A 122 -15.60 92.36 18.50
C GLU A 122 -15.90 91.30 19.58
N GLU A 123 -16.63 91.65 20.63
CA GLU A 123 -17.14 90.70 21.65
C GLU A 123 -18.14 89.72 21.05
N GLU A 124 -19.11 90.19 20.24
CA GLU A 124 -20.02 89.32 19.51
C GLU A 124 -19.30 88.43 18.50
N ARG A 125 -18.26 88.95 17.82
CA ARG A 125 -17.42 88.13 16.92
C ARG A 125 -16.71 87.02 17.68
N LYS A 126 -16.03 87.31 18.81
CA LYS A 126 -15.35 86.31 19.64
C LYS A 126 -16.33 85.28 20.22
N ARG A 127 -17.56 85.69 20.55
CA ARG A 127 -18.61 84.78 21.04
C ARG A 127 -19.24 83.91 19.94
N ARG A 128 -19.18 84.35 18.67
CA ARG A 128 -19.66 83.61 17.48
C ARG A 128 -18.53 82.92 16.71
N GLU A 129 -17.29 83.01 17.19
CA GLU A 129 -16.13 82.35 16.57
C GLU A 129 -16.30 80.83 16.72
N PRO A 130 -16.34 80.06 15.61
CA PRO A 130 -16.56 78.62 15.69
C PRO A 130 -15.37 77.95 16.40
N PRO A 131 -15.61 76.92 17.24
CA PRO A 131 -14.54 76.24 17.94
C PRO A 131 -13.56 75.62 16.94
N SER A 132 -12.28 75.63 17.28
CA SER A 132 -11.22 75.07 16.42
C SER A 132 -11.47 73.59 16.15
N GLU A 133 -11.03 73.07 14.99
CA GLU A 133 -11.19 71.64 14.65
C GLU A 133 -10.60 70.73 15.73
N THR A 134 -9.49 71.15 16.36
CA THR A 134 -8.86 70.42 17.47
C THR A 134 -9.70 70.45 18.76
N GLU A 135 -10.49 71.50 18.98
CA GLU A 135 -11.45 71.59 20.09
C GLU A 135 -12.74 70.83 19.81
N ALA A 136 -13.20 70.80 18.55
CA ALA A 136 -14.34 70.00 18.11
C ALA A 136 -14.02 68.49 18.21
N LEU A 137 -12.81 68.09 17.85
CA LEU A 137 -12.31 66.72 18.04
C LEU A 137 -12.19 66.36 19.51
N LYS A 138 -11.63 67.24 20.36
CA LYS A 138 -11.61 67.04 21.83
C LYS A 138 -13.02 66.88 22.38
N LYS A 139 -13.94 67.83 22.13
CA LYS A 139 -15.33 67.76 22.60
C LYS A 139 -16.05 66.47 22.15
N ARG A 140 -15.74 65.92 20.97
CA ARG A 140 -16.24 64.61 20.53
C ARG A 140 -15.64 63.44 21.31
N ALA A 141 -14.33 63.46 21.57
CA ALA A 141 -13.65 62.45 22.39
C ALA A 141 -14.12 62.51 23.86
N ASP A 142 -14.23 63.70 24.43
CA ASP A 142 -14.75 63.97 25.77
C ASP A 142 -16.20 63.47 25.89
N TYR A 143 -17.06 63.77 24.92
CA TYR A 143 -18.44 63.28 24.89
C TYR A 143 -18.53 61.75 24.75
N ALA A 144 -17.69 61.14 23.90
CA ALA A 144 -17.63 59.68 23.77
C ALA A 144 -17.11 59.01 25.06
N MET A 145 -16.16 59.64 25.77
CA MET A 145 -15.65 59.18 27.06
C MET A 145 -16.71 59.29 28.15
N LEU A 146 -17.43 60.43 28.22
CA LEU A 146 -18.53 60.64 29.16
C LEU A 146 -19.70 59.67 28.90
N SER A 147 -20.10 59.50 27.64
CA SER A 147 -21.17 58.55 27.27
C SER A 147 -20.77 57.10 27.57
N ARG A 148 -19.50 56.72 27.38
CA ARG A 148 -19.00 55.39 27.76
C ARG A 148 -18.92 55.21 29.29
N ALA A 149 -18.55 56.24 30.05
CA ALA A 149 -18.59 56.21 31.50
C ALA A 149 -20.03 56.11 32.04
N GLU A 150 -20.98 56.81 31.40
CA GLU A 150 -22.41 56.70 31.72
C GLU A 150 -22.95 55.29 31.41
N GLN A 151 -22.55 54.68 30.29
CA GLN A 151 -22.87 53.29 29.96
C GLN A 151 -22.31 52.31 31.02
N MET A 152 -21.06 52.49 31.46
CA MET A 152 -20.49 51.67 32.55
C MET A 152 -21.29 51.82 33.85
N LEU A 153 -21.69 53.04 34.23
CA LEU A 153 -22.54 53.31 35.40
C LEU A 153 -23.99 52.80 35.23
N GLN A 154 -24.43 52.49 34.02
CA GLN A 154 -25.69 51.79 33.74
C GLN A 154 -25.50 50.27 33.83
N GLU A 155 -24.42 49.71 33.29
CA GLU A 155 -24.05 48.29 33.40
C GLU A 155 -23.74 47.85 34.85
N GLU A 156 -23.24 48.76 35.69
CA GLU A 156 -23.01 48.52 37.12
C GLU A 156 -24.31 48.41 37.96
N ARG A 157 -25.50 48.66 37.39
CA ARG A 157 -26.78 48.47 38.08
C ARG A 157 -27.17 47.00 38.14
N ASP A 158 -27.63 46.51 39.29
CA ASP A 158 -27.85 45.08 39.50
C ASP A 158 -28.96 44.48 38.62
N GLU A 159 -30.00 45.26 38.28
CA GLU A 159 -31.00 44.88 37.28
C GLU A 159 -30.36 44.66 35.88
N VAL A 160 -29.40 45.50 35.50
CA VAL A 160 -28.70 45.40 34.21
C VAL A 160 -27.70 44.23 34.23
N LYS A 161 -27.05 43.96 35.36
CA LYS A 161 -26.27 42.72 35.56
C LYS A 161 -27.14 41.47 35.41
N HIS A 162 -28.37 41.48 35.94
CA HIS A 162 -29.29 40.35 35.80
C HIS A 162 -29.81 40.21 34.37
N MET A 163 -30.15 41.30 33.68
CA MET A 163 -30.46 41.25 32.24
C MET A 163 -29.28 40.73 31.41
N ASN A 164 -28.05 41.15 31.72
CA ASN A 164 -26.84 40.62 31.09
C ASN A 164 -26.64 39.12 31.36
N GLN A 165 -26.96 38.64 32.57
CA GLN A 165 -26.98 37.21 32.90
C GLN A 165 -28.00 36.44 32.05
N MET A 166 -29.22 36.97 31.85
CA MET A 166 -30.23 36.35 30.98
C MET A 166 -29.81 36.35 29.51
N VAL A 167 -29.21 37.43 29.01
CA VAL A 167 -28.64 37.50 27.65
C VAL A 167 -27.49 36.51 27.47
N GLN A 168 -26.61 36.37 28.46
CA GLN A 168 -25.53 35.38 28.43
C GLN A 168 -26.06 33.94 28.46
N TYR A 169 -27.07 33.66 29.29
CA TYR A 169 -27.76 32.37 29.31
C TYR A 169 -28.40 32.05 27.96
N SER A 170 -29.11 33.00 27.34
CA SER A 170 -29.69 32.84 26.00
C SER A 170 -28.63 32.51 24.94
N LYS A 171 -27.47 33.17 24.96
CA LYS A 171 -26.34 32.86 24.08
C LYS A 171 -25.81 31.44 24.32
N CYS A 172 -25.64 31.04 25.58
CA CYS A 172 -25.21 29.68 25.93
C CYS A 172 -26.22 28.60 25.54
N VAL A 173 -27.53 28.87 25.61
CA VAL A 173 -28.58 27.95 25.16
C VAL A 173 -28.57 27.82 23.63
N THR A 174 -28.57 28.93 22.88
CA THR A 174 -28.53 28.85 21.41
C THR A 174 -27.28 28.13 20.86
N ILE A 175 -26.12 28.27 21.51
CA ILE A 175 -24.91 27.50 21.17
C ILE A 175 -25.07 26.01 21.54
N ARG A 176 -25.68 25.70 22.69
CA ARG A 176 -25.96 24.31 23.09
C ARG A 176 -26.93 23.62 22.12
N ASP A 177 -27.97 24.31 21.68
CA ASP A 177 -28.96 23.73 20.78
C ASP A 177 -28.33 23.43 19.41
N ALA A 178 -27.49 24.33 18.90
CA ALA A 178 -26.65 24.07 17.73
C ALA A 178 -25.71 22.86 17.93
N GLN A 179 -25.01 22.76 19.06
CA GLN A 179 -24.16 21.60 19.39
C GLN A 179 -24.94 20.28 19.51
N ILE A 180 -26.20 20.34 19.96
CA ILE A 180 -27.09 19.18 20.02
C ILE A 180 -27.48 18.73 18.61
N ASP A 181 -27.75 19.65 17.69
CA ASP A 181 -28.09 19.32 16.30
C ASP A 181 -26.86 18.90 15.48
N GLU A 182 -25.69 19.52 15.69
CA GLU A 182 -24.39 19.02 15.18
C GLU A 182 -24.13 17.59 15.65
N LYS A 183 -24.37 17.29 16.94
CA LYS A 183 -24.21 15.92 17.46
C LYS A 183 -25.20 14.92 16.83
N LYS A 184 -26.45 15.33 16.57
CA LYS A 184 -27.42 14.49 15.83
C LYS A 184 -26.99 14.26 14.38
N HIS A 185 -26.28 15.21 13.77
CA HIS A 185 -25.72 15.05 12.43
C HIS A 185 -24.58 14.03 12.43
N MET A 186 -23.57 14.21 13.30
CA MET A 186 -22.44 13.30 13.43
C MET A 186 -22.88 11.85 13.74
N MET A 187 -23.85 11.64 14.63
CA MET A 187 -24.37 10.30 14.92
C MET A 187 -25.11 9.66 13.74
N ARG A 188 -25.71 10.44 12.83
CA ARG A 188 -26.33 9.90 11.60
C ARG A 188 -25.28 9.54 10.56
N GLU A 189 -24.24 10.37 10.42
CA GLU A 189 -23.10 10.07 9.55
C GLU A 189 -22.39 8.80 10.05
N GLU A 190 -22.19 8.66 11.36
CA GLU A 190 -21.65 7.45 12.01
C GLU A 190 -22.56 6.22 11.76
N GLU A 191 -23.88 6.32 11.94
CA GLU A 191 -24.84 5.27 11.60
C GLU A 191 -24.84 4.90 10.09
N GLU A 192 -24.59 5.85 9.19
CA GLU A 192 -24.54 5.61 7.74
C GLU A 192 -23.19 5.02 7.31
N GLU A 193 -22.07 5.40 7.93
CA GLU A 193 -20.76 4.77 7.75
C GLU A 193 -20.75 3.33 8.30
N GLU A 194 -21.31 3.06 9.48
CA GLU A 194 -21.47 1.70 10.00
C GLU A 194 -22.28 0.81 9.04
N ARG A 195 -23.43 1.30 8.54
CA ARG A 195 -24.23 0.57 7.54
C ARG A 195 -23.49 0.32 6.23
N ALA A 196 -22.64 1.26 5.80
CA ALA A 196 -21.81 1.11 4.60
C ALA A 196 -20.70 0.07 4.80
N LEU A 197 -20.11 0.00 6.00
CA LEU A 197 -19.11 -1.00 6.37
C LEU A 197 -19.72 -2.40 6.50
N ASP A 198 -20.88 -2.54 7.14
CA ASP A 198 -21.63 -3.81 7.22
C ASP A 198 -22.01 -4.32 5.83
N LEU A 199 -22.51 -3.44 4.96
CA LEU A 199 -22.83 -3.79 3.58
C LEU A 199 -21.59 -4.21 2.79
N ALA A 200 -20.44 -3.55 2.98
CA ALA A 200 -19.18 -3.93 2.36
C ALA A 200 -18.67 -5.30 2.85
N MET A 201 -18.77 -5.58 4.16
CA MET A 201 -18.42 -6.88 4.74
C MET A 201 -19.32 -8.01 4.21
N GLU A 202 -20.63 -7.77 4.09
CA GLU A 202 -21.56 -8.77 3.52
C GLU A 202 -21.30 -8.99 2.02
N ILE A 203 -21.03 -7.93 1.25
CA ILE A 203 -20.62 -8.03 -0.16
C ILE A 203 -19.34 -8.87 -0.31
N ASP A 204 -18.33 -8.67 0.54
CA ASP A 204 -17.09 -9.46 0.49
C ASP A 204 -17.28 -10.89 1.01
N ARG A 205 -18.21 -11.13 1.96
CA ARG A 205 -18.64 -12.48 2.36
C ARG A 205 -19.30 -13.22 1.20
N ILE A 206 -20.16 -12.55 0.43
CA ILE A 206 -20.82 -13.12 -0.75
C ILE A 206 -19.78 -13.44 -1.84
N LYS A 207 -18.91 -12.49 -2.21
CA LYS A 207 -17.81 -12.73 -3.17
C LYS A 207 -16.93 -13.92 -2.76
N ALA A 208 -16.63 -14.07 -1.46
CA ALA A 208 -15.86 -15.19 -0.97
C ALA A 208 -16.59 -16.52 -1.17
N LEU A 209 -17.90 -16.58 -0.88
CA LEU A 209 -18.75 -17.75 -1.12
C LEU A 209 -18.84 -18.08 -2.62
N ASP A 210 -19.08 -17.09 -3.48
CA ASP A 210 -19.09 -17.26 -4.95
C ASP A 210 -17.75 -17.86 -5.42
N ALA A 211 -16.62 -17.33 -4.93
CA ALA A 211 -15.30 -17.86 -5.25
C ALA A 211 -15.02 -19.25 -4.65
N TYR A 212 -15.74 -19.72 -3.63
CA TYR A 212 -15.73 -21.12 -3.21
C TYR A 212 -16.61 -22.00 -4.11
N GLU A 213 -17.79 -21.52 -4.50
CA GLU A 213 -18.66 -22.21 -5.45
C GLU A 213 -18.03 -22.39 -6.82
N GLU A 214 -17.40 -21.36 -7.39
CA GLU A 214 -16.69 -21.47 -8.67
C GLU A 214 -15.60 -22.54 -8.64
N ARG A 215 -14.83 -22.63 -7.55
CA ARG A 215 -13.83 -23.68 -7.36
C ARG A 215 -14.45 -25.07 -7.24
N GLU A 216 -15.60 -25.24 -6.58
CA GLU A 216 -16.25 -26.55 -6.56
C GLU A 216 -16.91 -26.89 -7.92
N ARG A 217 -17.49 -25.92 -8.62
CA ARG A 217 -17.99 -26.08 -9.99
C ARG A 217 -16.86 -26.52 -10.93
N GLN A 218 -15.68 -25.93 -10.83
CA GLN A 218 -14.46 -26.36 -11.55
C GLN A 218 -14.09 -27.81 -11.19
N ARG A 219 -13.95 -28.14 -9.90
CA ARG A 219 -13.62 -29.51 -9.45
C ARG A 219 -14.67 -30.54 -9.91
N VAL A 220 -15.95 -30.19 -9.96
CA VAL A 220 -17.02 -31.06 -10.49
C VAL A 220 -16.91 -31.25 -12.01
N VAL A 221 -16.57 -30.21 -12.78
CA VAL A 221 -16.31 -30.34 -14.23
C VAL A 221 -15.08 -31.19 -14.51
N GLU A 222 -14.00 -31.04 -13.73
CA GLU A 222 -12.80 -31.88 -13.84
C GLU A 222 -13.09 -33.35 -13.51
N ARG A 223 -13.84 -33.63 -12.42
CA ARG A 223 -14.30 -35.00 -12.10
C ARG A 223 -15.16 -35.60 -13.22
N LYS A 224 -16.04 -34.80 -13.85
CA LYS A 224 -16.86 -35.24 -14.99
C LYS A 224 -16.00 -35.59 -16.21
N ARG A 225 -15.08 -34.70 -16.61
CA ARG A 225 -14.13 -34.97 -17.71
C ARG A 225 -13.27 -36.21 -17.46
N GLY A 226 -12.83 -36.41 -16.21
CA GLY A 226 -12.11 -37.63 -15.82
C GLY A 226 -12.96 -38.90 -15.95
N ALA A 227 -14.24 -38.84 -15.56
CA ALA A 227 -15.18 -39.94 -15.71
C ALA A 227 -15.55 -40.21 -17.19
N GLU A 228 -15.68 -39.16 -18.00
CA GLU A 228 -15.93 -39.24 -19.45
C GLU A 228 -14.77 -39.96 -20.16
N VAL A 229 -13.51 -39.55 -19.92
CA VAL A 229 -12.31 -40.21 -20.48
C VAL A 229 -12.20 -41.67 -20.01
N LEU A 230 -12.54 -41.98 -18.76
CA LEU A 230 -12.54 -43.37 -18.27
C LEU A 230 -13.65 -44.21 -18.93
N ALA A 231 -14.84 -43.64 -19.18
CA ALA A 231 -15.91 -44.30 -19.89
C ALA A 231 -15.55 -44.58 -21.36
N GLU A 232 -14.88 -43.63 -22.03
CA GLU A 232 -14.35 -43.82 -23.38
C GLU A 232 -13.29 -44.93 -23.43
N GLN A 233 -12.34 -44.96 -22.47
CA GLN A 233 -11.33 -46.02 -22.38
C GLN A 233 -11.92 -47.41 -22.08
N ILE A 234 -13.01 -47.48 -21.30
CA ILE A 234 -13.74 -48.74 -21.06
C ILE A 234 -14.43 -49.19 -22.36
N ALA A 235 -15.16 -48.30 -23.02
CA ALA A 235 -15.85 -48.60 -24.29
C ALA A 235 -14.87 -48.96 -25.42
N GLU A 236 -13.66 -48.38 -25.45
CA GLU A 236 -12.61 -48.76 -26.38
C GLU A 236 -12.08 -50.16 -26.10
N ARG A 237 -11.76 -50.49 -24.85
CA ARG A 237 -11.35 -51.86 -24.44
C ARG A 237 -12.43 -52.90 -24.67
N GLU A 238 -13.71 -52.55 -24.53
CA GLU A 238 -14.83 -53.44 -24.88
C GLU A 238 -14.91 -53.69 -26.39
N ARG A 239 -14.69 -52.66 -27.23
CA ARG A 239 -14.58 -52.82 -28.70
C ARG A 239 -13.36 -53.67 -29.08
N GLU A 240 -12.22 -53.50 -28.42
CA GLU A 240 -11.04 -54.35 -28.61
C GLU A 240 -11.31 -55.80 -28.21
N ARG A 241 -11.96 -56.03 -27.07
CA ARG A 241 -12.41 -57.37 -26.66
C ARG A 241 -13.32 -58.02 -27.68
N ILE A 242 -14.34 -57.31 -28.16
CA ILE A 242 -15.28 -57.82 -29.17
C ILE A 242 -14.52 -58.19 -30.45
N ARG A 243 -13.62 -57.33 -30.96
CA ARG A 243 -12.77 -57.65 -32.11
C ARG A 243 -11.89 -58.89 -31.88
N LEU A 244 -11.29 -59.04 -30.70
CA LEU A 244 -10.49 -60.21 -30.33
C LEU A 244 -11.32 -61.47 -30.11
N GLU A 245 -12.62 -61.35 -29.84
CA GLU A 245 -13.58 -62.45 -29.75
C GLU A 245 -14.06 -62.84 -31.17
N GLU A 246 -14.38 -61.87 -32.03
CA GLU A 246 -14.65 -62.05 -33.47
C GLU A 246 -13.50 -62.74 -34.22
N ILE A 247 -12.24 -62.31 -33.99
CA ILE A 247 -11.06 -62.93 -34.61
C ILE A 247 -10.93 -64.40 -34.17
N ARG A 248 -11.10 -64.71 -32.88
CA ARG A 248 -11.07 -66.09 -32.39
C ARG A 248 -12.23 -66.94 -32.89
N GLU A 249 -13.40 -66.36 -33.16
CA GLU A 249 -14.49 -67.06 -33.84
C GLU A 249 -14.17 -67.33 -35.32
N GLN A 250 -13.53 -66.38 -36.02
CA GLN A 250 -13.04 -66.60 -37.39
C GLN A 250 -11.96 -67.68 -37.46
N GLU A 251 -10.99 -67.68 -36.54
CA GLU A 251 -9.98 -68.73 -36.39
C GLU A 251 -10.63 -70.09 -36.09
N ARG A 252 -11.59 -70.16 -35.16
CA ARG A 252 -12.34 -71.39 -34.86
C ARG A 252 -13.12 -71.90 -36.08
N LEU A 253 -13.73 -71.01 -36.86
CA LEU A 253 -14.45 -71.36 -38.09
C LEU A 253 -13.51 -71.83 -39.21
N GLN A 254 -12.30 -71.25 -39.32
CA GLN A 254 -11.27 -71.74 -40.24
C GLN A 254 -10.76 -73.13 -39.83
N MET A 255 -10.39 -73.30 -38.55
CA MET A 255 -9.95 -74.58 -38.00
C MET A 255 -11.02 -75.68 -38.15
N ASN A 256 -12.31 -75.37 -37.92
CA ASN A 256 -13.39 -76.32 -38.14
C ASN A 256 -13.52 -76.73 -39.61
N ARG A 257 -13.39 -75.79 -40.56
CA ARG A 257 -13.40 -76.10 -42.01
C ARG A 257 -12.20 -76.95 -42.43
N GLU A 258 -11.03 -76.71 -41.85
CA GLU A 258 -9.84 -77.55 -42.08
C GLU A 258 -10.03 -78.97 -41.52
N ILE A 259 -10.59 -79.10 -40.32
CA ILE A 259 -10.96 -80.39 -39.72
C ILE A 259 -12.00 -81.13 -40.58
N GLU A 260 -13.00 -80.43 -41.13
CA GLU A 260 -13.97 -81.01 -42.07
C GLU A 260 -13.31 -81.45 -43.38
N ARG A 261 -12.38 -80.65 -43.93
CA ARG A 261 -11.62 -81.00 -45.13
C ARG A 261 -10.75 -82.25 -44.92
N VAL A 262 -10.02 -82.31 -43.81
CA VAL A 262 -9.19 -83.47 -43.44
C VAL A 262 -10.04 -84.71 -43.20
N LYS A 263 -11.20 -84.59 -42.54
CA LYS A 263 -12.14 -85.73 -42.39
C LYS A 263 -12.66 -86.24 -43.74
N LEU A 264 -12.94 -85.36 -44.69
CA LEU A 264 -13.35 -85.76 -46.04
C LEU A 264 -12.19 -86.43 -46.81
N GLU A 265 -10.96 -85.94 -46.67
CA GLU A 265 -9.75 -86.57 -47.21
C GLU A 265 -9.49 -87.96 -46.59
N GLU A 266 -9.63 -88.11 -45.27
CA GLU A 266 -9.53 -89.40 -44.56
C GLU A 266 -10.61 -90.39 -44.99
N MET A 267 -11.86 -89.93 -45.11
CA MET A 267 -12.98 -90.77 -45.58
C MET A 267 -12.80 -91.21 -47.03
N ALA A 268 -12.31 -90.33 -47.91
CA ALA A 268 -11.95 -90.69 -49.29
C ALA A 268 -10.83 -91.73 -49.32
N ALA A 269 -9.73 -91.51 -48.57
CA ALA A 269 -8.62 -92.45 -48.46
C ALA A 269 -9.03 -93.79 -47.83
N ALA A 270 -10.03 -93.81 -46.94
CA ALA A 270 -10.59 -95.04 -46.39
C ALA A 270 -11.37 -95.84 -47.46
N VAL A 271 -12.20 -95.16 -48.27
CA VAL A 271 -12.92 -95.79 -49.40
C VAL A 271 -11.96 -96.29 -50.48
N GLU A 272 -10.88 -95.55 -50.78
CA GLU A 272 -9.84 -96.02 -51.71
C GLU A 272 -9.09 -97.24 -51.17
N LYS A 273 -8.75 -97.27 -49.87
CA LYS A 273 -8.15 -98.45 -49.23
C LYS A 273 -9.10 -99.66 -49.23
N GLN A 274 -10.41 -99.45 -49.03
CA GLN A 274 -11.40 -100.53 -49.16
C GLN A 274 -11.44 -101.08 -50.59
N ARG A 275 -11.51 -100.22 -51.61
CA ARG A 275 -11.47 -100.64 -53.03
C ARG A 275 -10.18 -101.38 -53.39
N GLN A 276 -9.03 -100.91 -52.90
CA GLN A 276 -7.75 -101.59 -53.10
C GLN A 276 -7.71 -102.97 -52.42
N ALA A 277 -8.29 -103.09 -51.23
CA ALA A 277 -8.42 -104.37 -50.53
C ALA A 277 -9.41 -105.33 -51.22
N GLU A 278 -10.51 -104.83 -51.77
CA GLU A 278 -11.46 -105.60 -52.58
C GLU A 278 -10.82 -106.10 -53.87
N GLN A 279 -10.11 -105.23 -54.61
CA GLN A 279 -9.37 -105.59 -55.82
C GLN A 279 -8.31 -106.66 -55.55
N LEU A 280 -7.49 -106.48 -54.51
CA LEU A 280 -6.47 -107.45 -54.11
C LEU A 280 -7.10 -108.77 -53.63
N MET A 281 -8.27 -108.72 -52.98
CA MET A 281 -9.02 -109.93 -52.63
C MET A 281 -9.57 -110.64 -53.88
N GLU A 282 -10.04 -109.91 -54.89
CA GLU A 282 -10.50 -110.50 -56.15
C GLU A 282 -9.34 -111.13 -56.94
N GLU A 283 -8.17 -110.48 -56.99
CA GLU A 283 -6.95 -111.04 -57.60
C GLU A 283 -6.50 -112.33 -56.89
N VAL A 284 -6.54 -112.35 -55.55
CA VAL A 284 -6.27 -113.56 -54.75
C VAL A 284 -7.31 -114.65 -55.02
N GLN A 285 -8.60 -114.32 -55.16
CA GLN A 285 -9.65 -115.28 -55.50
C GLN A 285 -9.46 -115.84 -56.92
N ARG A 286 -9.15 -115.01 -57.92
CA ARG A 286 -8.84 -115.44 -59.29
C ARG A 286 -7.62 -116.35 -59.33
N SER A 287 -6.53 -115.98 -58.64
CA SER A 287 -5.31 -116.79 -58.51
C SER A 287 -5.58 -118.15 -57.84
N ASN A 288 -6.41 -118.17 -56.78
CA ASN A 288 -6.81 -119.41 -56.11
C ASN A 288 -7.74 -120.27 -56.98
N ALA A 289 -8.64 -119.67 -57.75
CA ALA A 289 -9.46 -120.38 -58.73
C ALA A 289 -8.61 -121.02 -59.84
N GLU A 290 -7.59 -120.32 -60.35
CA GLU A 290 -6.61 -120.90 -61.28
C GLU A 290 -5.81 -122.04 -60.65
N GLN A 291 -5.31 -121.88 -59.41
CA GLN A 291 -4.63 -122.94 -58.67
C GLN A 291 -5.51 -124.19 -58.53
N MET A 292 -6.80 -124.01 -58.22
CA MET A 292 -7.78 -125.09 -58.10
C MET A 292 -8.10 -125.73 -59.46
N ALA A 293 -8.16 -124.95 -60.56
CA ALA A 293 -8.31 -125.49 -61.91
C ALA A 293 -7.10 -126.33 -62.32
N ARG A 294 -5.88 -125.83 -62.11
CA ARG A 294 -4.62 -126.56 -62.38
C ARG A 294 -4.54 -127.86 -61.57
N LYS A 295 -4.94 -127.84 -60.29
CA LYS A 295 -5.04 -129.04 -59.43
C LYS A 295 -6.10 -130.04 -59.91
N LYS A 296 -7.24 -129.59 -60.46
CA LYS A 296 -8.22 -130.50 -61.08
C LYS A 296 -7.68 -131.17 -62.33
N VAL A 297 -6.97 -130.43 -63.20
CA VAL A 297 -6.33 -131.00 -64.40
C VAL A 297 -5.23 -132.01 -64.05
N ALA A 298 -4.44 -131.75 -62.99
CA ALA A 298 -3.50 -132.74 -62.46
C ALA A 298 -4.23 -134.02 -62.00
N LYS A 299 -5.26 -133.89 -61.17
CA LYS A 299 -6.02 -135.03 -60.63
C LYS A 299 -6.72 -135.91 -61.67
N VAL A 300 -7.11 -135.37 -62.82
CA VAL A 300 -7.68 -136.18 -63.91
C VAL A 300 -6.59 -137.06 -64.54
N LYS A 301 -5.37 -136.53 -64.72
CA LYS A 301 -4.24 -137.32 -65.23
C LYS A 301 -3.73 -138.34 -64.22
N GLU A 302 -3.63 -137.95 -62.95
CA GLU A 302 -3.34 -138.88 -61.85
C GLU A 302 -4.33 -140.05 -61.85
N ALA A 303 -5.64 -139.80 -62.01
CA ALA A 303 -6.65 -140.84 -62.07
C ALA A 303 -6.59 -141.74 -63.33
N GLU A 304 -6.14 -141.20 -64.48
CA GLU A 304 -5.91 -141.97 -65.71
C GLU A 304 -4.65 -142.85 -65.62
N GLU A 305 -3.60 -142.37 -64.93
CA GLU A 305 -2.36 -143.12 -64.68
C GLU A 305 -2.53 -144.17 -63.57
N ASP A 306 -3.22 -143.83 -62.46
CA ASP A 306 -3.56 -144.75 -61.36
C ASP A 306 -4.43 -145.93 -61.85
N ALA A 307 -5.28 -145.73 -62.86
CA ALA A 307 -6.11 -146.79 -63.43
C ALA A 307 -5.27 -147.91 -64.11
N LEU A 308 -4.15 -147.57 -64.76
CA LEU A 308 -3.22 -148.57 -65.31
C LEU A 308 -2.36 -149.19 -64.20
N ILE A 309 -2.01 -148.41 -63.18
CA ILE A 309 -1.15 -148.86 -62.07
C ILE A 309 -1.90 -149.83 -61.14
N ALA A 310 -3.21 -149.66 -60.95
CA ALA A 310 -4.03 -150.48 -60.07
C ALA A 310 -4.13 -151.97 -60.48
N GLU A 311 -4.00 -152.30 -61.77
CA GLU A 311 -3.96 -153.70 -62.21
C GLU A 311 -2.60 -154.36 -61.96
N TYR A 312 -1.52 -153.58 -62.04
CA TYR A 312 -0.14 -154.05 -61.77
C TYR A 312 0.18 -154.17 -60.28
N ILE A 313 -0.39 -153.30 -59.43
CA ILE A 313 -0.12 -153.28 -57.98
C ILE A 313 -0.65 -154.54 -57.26
N ARG A 314 -1.80 -155.10 -57.69
CA ARG A 314 -2.39 -156.30 -57.08
C ARG A 314 -1.46 -157.53 -57.06
N GLU A 315 -0.52 -157.65 -58.00
CA GLU A 315 0.46 -158.74 -58.03
C GLU A 315 1.73 -158.46 -57.20
N LYS A 316 1.93 -157.21 -56.74
CA LYS A 316 3.16 -156.73 -56.11
C LYS A 316 3.02 -156.52 -54.59
N GLU A 317 1.86 -156.11 -54.10
CA GLU A 317 1.61 -155.86 -52.67
C GLU A 317 1.86 -157.09 -51.79
N LEU A 318 1.59 -158.30 -52.32
CA LEU A 318 1.86 -159.58 -51.64
C LEU A 318 3.35 -159.88 -51.39
N ARG A 319 4.30 -159.05 -51.87
CA ARG A 319 5.75 -159.25 -51.68
C ARG A 319 6.46 -158.17 -50.86
N GLU A 320 5.93 -156.95 -50.77
CA GLU A 320 6.68 -155.80 -50.22
C GLU A 320 6.24 -155.37 -48.81
N ALA A 321 5.11 -155.88 -48.29
CA ALA A 321 4.64 -155.60 -46.93
C ALA A 321 5.65 -155.98 -45.82
N ALA A 322 6.62 -156.87 -46.11
CA ALA A 322 7.62 -157.35 -45.16
C ALA A 322 8.88 -156.46 -45.01
N LEU A 323 8.98 -155.33 -45.72
CA LEU A 323 10.20 -154.49 -45.79
C LEU A 323 10.01 -153.02 -45.35
N ALA A 324 8.83 -152.64 -44.86
CA ALA A 324 8.47 -151.24 -44.64
C ALA A 324 9.01 -150.62 -43.34
N GLU A 325 9.23 -151.40 -42.27
CA GLU A 325 9.46 -150.86 -40.92
C GLU A 325 10.84 -150.20 -40.70
N GLU A 326 11.87 -150.58 -41.48
CA GLU A 326 13.26 -150.08 -41.32
C GLU A 326 13.43 -148.57 -41.61
N ARG A 327 12.58 -147.96 -42.44
CA ARG A 327 12.87 -146.65 -43.06
C ARG A 327 12.69 -145.41 -42.17
N VAL A 328 12.21 -145.57 -40.94
CA VAL A 328 11.91 -144.43 -40.03
C VAL A 328 13.17 -143.72 -39.52
N ARG A 329 14.36 -144.35 -39.57
CA ARG A 329 15.59 -143.81 -38.97
C ARG A 329 16.24 -142.61 -39.69
N VAL A 330 16.01 -142.41 -40.99
CA VAL A 330 16.76 -141.44 -41.82
C VAL A 330 16.29 -139.98 -41.65
N ALA A 331 15.15 -139.74 -40.99
CA ALA A 331 14.54 -138.42 -40.89
C ALA A 331 15.33 -137.36 -40.07
N LYS A 332 16.39 -137.74 -39.35
CA LYS A 332 17.09 -136.86 -38.38
C LYS A 332 18.33 -136.11 -38.91
N GLU A 333 18.74 -136.34 -40.16
CA GLU A 333 20.03 -135.80 -40.66
C GLU A 333 19.94 -134.40 -41.31
N LYS A 334 18.74 -133.82 -41.45
CA LYS A 334 18.51 -132.58 -42.23
C LYS A 334 18.30 -131.29 -41.44
N GLU A 335 18.67 -131.23 -40.16
CA GLU A 335 18.52 -130.02 -39.33
C GLU A 335 19.78 -129.12 -39.29
N LEU A 336 20.96 -129.65 -39.65
CA LEU A 336 22.25 -128.99 -39.42
C LEU A 336 22.65 -127.91 -40.46
N GLU A 337 22.13 -127.94 -41.68
CA GLU A 337 22.53 -126.97 -42.72
C GLU A 337 21.98 -125.55 -42.46
N THR A 338 20.79 -125.43 -41.85
CA THR A 338 20.09 -124.15 -41.64
C THR A 338 20.70 -123.22 -40.58
N ALA A 339 21.75 -123.65 -39.87
CA ALA A 339 22.50 -122.81 -38.94
C ALA A 339 23.56 -121.93 -39.63
N ARG A 340 24.21 -122.45 -40.68
CA ARG A 340 25.50 -121.92 -41.18
C ARG A 340 25.39 -120.59 -41.95
N LEU A 341 24.20 -120.24 -42.43
CA LEU A 341 23.95 -119.03 -43.22
C LEU A 341 23.68 -117.77 -42.37
N ARG A 342 23.15 -117.91 -41.14
CA ARG A 342 22.83 -116.76 -40.28
C ARG A 342 24.08 -116.08 -39.70
N ALA A 343 25.01 -116.88 -39.17
CA ALA A 343 26.27 -116.41 -38.56
C ALA A 343 27.23 -115.66 -39.52
N LYS A 344 26.91 -115.61 -40.83
CA LYS A 344 27.67 -114.86 -41.84
C LYS A 344 27.12 -113.46 -42.11
N GLN A 345 25.88 -113.17 -41.68
CA GLN A 345 25.22 -111.87 -41.82
C GLN A 345 25.42 -111.01 -40.55
N GLU A 346 25.37 -111.65 -39.38
CA GLU A 346 25.63 -111.07 -38.05
C GLU A 346 26.92 -110.21 -38.02
N ARG A 347 28.05 -110.79 -38.44
CA ARG A 347 29.37 -110.13 -38.53
C ARG A 347 29.48 -108.96 -39.50
N ALA A 348 28.45 -108.70 -40.32
CA ALA A 348 28.38 -107.50 -41.15
C ALA A 348 27.72 -106.33 -40.41
N ALA A 349 26.74 -106.61 -39.55
CA ALA A 349 26.07 -105.61 -38.72
C ALA A 349 27.01 -105.07 -37.62
N ASP A 350 27.78 -105.95 -36.97
CA ASP A 350 28.73 -105.57 -35.90
C ASP A 350 29.67 -104.43 -36.33
N ARG A 351 30.21 -104.51 -37.56
CA ARG A 351 31.14 -103.51 -38.12
C ARG A 351 30.48 -102.17 -38.44
N GLN A 352 29.16 -102.12 -38.61
CA GLN A 352 28.44 -100.86 -38.78
C GLN A 352 28.12 -100.25 -37.40
N ALA A 353 27.81 -101.07 -36.39
CA ALA A 353 27.64 -100.62 -35.01
C ALA A 353 28.92 -99.96 -34.45
N GLU A 354 30.11 -100.53 -34.69
CA GLU A 354 31.40 -99.92 -34.28
C GLU A 354 31.63 -98.52 -34.91
N ILE A 355 31.23 -98.34 -36.17
CA ILE A 355 31.37 -97.06 -36.90
C ILE A 355 30.38 -96.03 -36.38
N ASP A 356 29.14 -96.43 -36.12
CA ASP A 356 28.11 -95.53 -35.58
C ASP A 356 28.33 -95.19 -34.10
N GLU A 357 28.97 -96.06 -33.30
CA GLU A 357 29.40 -95.70 -31.95
C GLU A 357 30.49 -94.62 -31.97
N LEU A 358 31.49 -94.75 -32.86
CA LEU A 358 32.52 -93.71 -33.05
C LEU A 358 31.94 -92.40 -33.58
N ARG A 359 30.87 -92.46 -34.39
CA ARG A 359 30.12 -91.29 -34.84
C ARG A 359 29.34 -90.64 -33.69
N ALA A 360 28.66 -91.44 -32.87
CA ALA A 360 27.89 -90.98 -31.71
C ALA A 360 28.79 -90.32 -30.66
N ARG A 361 29.95 -90.91 -30.32
CA ARG A 361 30.93 -90.33 -29.38
C ARG A 361 31.46 -88.97 -29.87
N ARG A 362 31.73 -88.82 -31.16
CA ARG A 362 32.13 -87.51 -31.74
C ARG A 362 31.00 -86.48 -31.70
N TYR A 363 29.75 -86.92 -31.91
CA TYR A 363 28.58 -86.03 -31.87
C TYR A 363 28.27 -85.56 -30.45
N SER A 364 28.38 -86.45 -29.45
CA SER A 364 28.19 -86.08 -28.03
C SER A 364 29.32 -85.15 -27.54
N GLU A 365 30.58 -85.41 -27.89
CA GLU A 365 31.68 -84.49 -27.58
C GLU A 365 31.52 -83.11 -28.24
N ALA A 366 31.08 -83.05 -29.50
CA ALA A 366 30.81 -81.78 -30.18
C ALA A 366 29.66 -81.02 -29.50
N TYR A 367 28.55 -81.70 -29.21
CA TYR A 367 27.40 -81.14 -28.52
C TYR A 367 27.76 -80.65 -27.10
N GLU A 368 28.60 -81.38 -26.36
CA GLU A 368 29.06 -80.97 -25.03
C GLU A 368 30.02 -79.77 -25.09
N ARG A 369 30.87 -79.66 -26.11
CA ARG A 369 31.72 -78.47 -26.34
C ARG A 369 30.87 -77.24 -26.71
N GLU A 370 29.84 -77.41 -27.54
CA GLU A 370 28.85 -76.36 -27.81
C GLU A 370 28.04 -75.99 -26.57
N TRP A 371 27.59 -76.95 -25.79
CA TRP A 371 26.81 -76.72 -24.58
C TRP A 371 27.63 -75.95 -23.53
N ARG A 372 28.87 -76.41 -23.25
CA ARG A 372 29.80 -75.70 -22.35
C ARG A 372 30.27 -74.33 -22.88
N THR A 373 30.10 -74.00 -24.16
CA THR A 373 30.36 -72.64 -24.68
C THR A 373 29.12 -71.76 -24.64
N LYS A 374 27.94 -72.30 -24.99
CA LYS A 374 26.64 -71.65 -24.84
C LYS A 374 26.34 -71.29 -23.38
N GLU A 375 26.60 -72.19 -22.44
CA GLU A 375 26.45 -71.96 -20.99
C GLU A 375 27.40 -70.85 -20.48
N ARG A 376 28.68 -70.90 -20.83
CA ARG A 376 29.65 -69.84 -20.47
C ARG A 376 29.26 -68.48 -21.06
N ALA A 377 28.79 -68.45 -22.31
CA ALA A 377 28.31 -67.21 -22.94
C ALA A 377 27.02 -66.69 -22.27
N ALA A 378 26.08 -67.56 -21.90
CA ALA A 378 24.88 -67.19 -21.17
C ALA A 378 25.22 -66.63 -19.78
N ARG A 379 26.13 -67.28 -19.04
CA ARG A 379 26.64 -66.79 -17.75
C ARG A 379 27.34 -65.44 -17.89
N GLN A 380 28.22 -65.28 -18.88
CA GLN A 380 28.89 -63.99 -19.13
C GLN A 380 27.90 -62.87 -19.47
N ARG A 381 26.85 -63.15 -20.24
CA ARG A 381 25.75 -62.20 -20.51
C ARG A 381 24.97 -61.84 -19.23
N ALA A 382 24.63 -62.83 -18.41
CA ALA A 382 23.95 -62.59 -17.14
C ALA A 382 24.83 -61.78 -16.16
N GLU A 383 26.13 -62.07 -16.09
CA GLU A 383 27.08 -61.28 -15.29
C GLU A 383 27.25 -59.85 -15.83
N ALA A 384 27.24 -59.64 -17.15
CA ALA A 384 27.27 -58.30 -17.76
C ALA A 384 26.00 -57.51 -17.44
N ILE A 385 24.81 -58.08 -17.71
CA ILE A 385 23.52 -57.45 -17.40
C ILE A 385 23.42 -57.09 -15.91
N ASN A 386 23.90 -57.97 -15.01
CA ASN A 386 23.92 -57.67 -13.57
C ASN A 386 24.88 -56.53 -13.22
N ARG A 387 26.06 -56.44 -13.85
CA ARG A 387 27.03 -55.33 -13.65
C ARG A 387 26.45 -54.00 -14.14
N ASP A 388 25.85 -53.99 -15.33
CA ASP A 388 25.21 -52.80 -15.90
C ASP A 388 24.02 -52.34 -15.03
N LEU A 389 23.25 -53.29 -14.50
CA LEU A 389 22.10 -53.01 -13.62
C LEU A 389 22.55 -52.52 -12.22
N THR A 390 23.67 -53.01 -11.67
CA THR A 390 24.27 -52.41 -10.46
C THR A 390 24.80 -51.00 -10.72
N ALA A 391 25.53 -50.78 -11.82
CA ALA A 391 26.04 -49.45 -12.18
C ALA A 391 24.91 -48.45 -12.42
N ALA A 392 23.80 -48.87 -13.05
CA ALA A 392 22.61 -48.03 -13.24
C ALA A 392 21.92 -47.69 -11.91
N ARG A 393 21.85 -48.62 -10.95
CA ARG A 393 21.33 -48.36 -9.59
C ARG A 393 22.23 -47.40 -8.81
N GLU A 394 23.54 -47.59 -8.85
CA GLU A 394 24.52 -46.71 -8.22
C GLU A 394 24.48 -45.29 -8.82
N ALA A 395 24.40 -45.18 -10.14
CA ALA A 395 24.23 -43.90 -10.84
C ALA A 395 22.90 -43.22 -10.48
N GLN A 396 21.79 -43.96 -10.41
CA GLN A 396 20.49 -43.44 -9.98
C GLN A 396 20.52 -42.96 -8.52
N GLN A 397 21.16 -43.72 -7.62
CA GLN A 397 21.32 -43.35 -6.21
C GLN A 397 22.21 -42.10 -6.08
N ALA A 398 23.33 -42.03 -6.79
CA ALA A 398 24.21 -40.87 -6.81
C ALA A 398 23.52 -39.62 -7.37
N ALA A 399 22.74 -39.75 -8.45
CA ALA A 399 21.95 -38.66 -9.02
C ALA A 399 20.88 -38.16 -8.04
N ARG A 400 20.17 -39.07 -7.36
CA ARG A 400 19.20 -38.72 -6.31
C ARG A 400 19.86 -37.98 -5.14
N VAL A 401 21.01 -38.46 -4.66
CA VAL A 401 21.76 -37.82 -3.56
C VAL A 401 22.26 -36.42 -3.97
N ARG A 402 22.74 -36.24 -5.21
CA ARG A 402 23.11 -34.92 -5.75
C ARG A 402 21.92 -33.98 -5.81
N ALA A 403 20.80 -34.40 -6.40
CA ALA A 403 19.59 -33.57 -6.46
C ALA A 403 19.07 -33.18 -5.06
N GLN A 404 19.16 -34.09 -4.07
CA GLN A 404 18.81 -33.77 -2.68
C GLN A 404 19.80 -32.79 -2.03
N ALA A 405 21.10 -32.88 -2.34
CA ALA A 405 22.10 -31.92 -1.86
C ALA A 405 21.98 -30.54 -2.52
N GLU A 406 21.65 -30.50 -3.81
CA GLU A 406 21.38 -29.26 -4.57
C GLU A 406 20.11 -28.56 -4.05
N MET A 407 19.02 -29.30 -3.81
CA MET A 407 17.82 -28.76 -3.15
C MET A 407 18.13 -28.23 -1.75
N ALA A 408 18.83 -29.00 -0.91
CA ALA A 408 19.21 -28.56 0.43
C ALA A 408 20.14 -27.33 0.43
N ALA A 409 20.99 -27.17 -0.59
CA ALA A 409 21.81 -25.97 -0.77
C ALA A 409 20.94 -24.75 -1.07
N VAL A 410 20.00 -24.85 -2.02
CA VAL A 410 19.04 -23.79 -2.36
C VAL A 410 18.18 -23.41 -1.15
N GLU A 411 17.59 -24.39 -0.45
CA GLU A 411 16.83 -24.16 0.78
C GLU A 411 17.68 -23.44 1.85
N SER A 412 18.96 -23.78 1.97
CA SER A 412 19.88 -23.13 2.91
C SER A 412 20.24 -21.69 2.52
N GLU A 413 20.33 -21.39 1.21
CA GLU A 413 20.53 -20.02 0.72
C GLU A 413 19.27 -19.17 0.94
N GLU A 414 18.08 -19.71 0.63
CA GLU A 414 16.82 -19.00 0.85
C GLU A 414 16.58 -18.72 2.34
N PHE A 415 16.85 -19.71 3.20
CA PHE A 415 16.80 -19.53 4.66
C PHE A 415 17.81 -18.47 5.16
N GLN A 416 19.02 -18.42 4.59
CA GLN A 416 20.00 -17.38 4.91
C GLN A 416 19.54 -15.99 4.44
N ARG A 417 18.95 -15.86 3.25
CA ARG A 417 18.40 -14.58 2.74
C ARG A 417 17.26 -14.09 3.65
N VAL A 418 16.36 -14.98 4.07
CA VAL A 418 15.28 -14.67 5.02
C VAL A 418 15.83 -14.28 6.40
N LEU A 419 16.90 -14.92 6.88
CA LEU A 419 17.60 -14.52 8.11
C LEU A 419 18.25 -13.13 8.00
N GLU A 420 18.87 -12.80 6.86
CA GLU A 420 19.40 -11.46 6.63
C GLU A 420 18.31 -10.40 6.56
N GLU A 421 17.19 -10.69 5.89
CA GLU A 421 16.06 -9.75 5.80
C GLU A 421 15.43 -9.50 7.18
N ASN A 422 15.18 -10.55 7.96
CA ASN A 422 14.72 -10.42 9.35
C ASN A 422 15.70 -9.60 10.22
N ARG A 423 17.03 -9.83 10.10
CA ARG A 423 18.04 -9.03 10.79
C ARG A 423 18.05 -7.57 10.33
N ARG A 424 17.86 -7.30 9.04
CA ARG A 424 17.73 -5.93 8.50
C ARG A 424 16.46 -5.25 8.99
N GLU A 425 15.34 -5.98 9.12
CA GLU A 425 14.12 -5.48 9.75
C GLU A 425 14.30 -5.16 11.23
N GLU A 426 14.92 -6.07 11.98
CA GLU A 426 15.20 -5.89 13.41
C GLU A 426 16.10 -4.67 13.64
N GLN A 427 17.16 -4.51 12.84
CA GLN A 427 18.01 -3.31 12.85
C GLN A 427 17.22 -2.03 12.50
N LYS A 428 16.32 -2.05 11.50
CA LYS A 428 15.43 -0.90 11.22
C LYS A 428 14.50 -0.59 12.40
N LYS A 429 13.91 -1.61 13.03
CA LYS A 429 13.03 -1.47 14.21
C LYS A 429 13.79 -0.87 15.40
N ILE A 430 15.02 -1.32 15.66
CA ILE A 430 15.91 -0.75 16.69
C ILE A 430 16.28 0.70 16.34
N GLN A 431 16.66 1.01 15.10
CA GLN A 431 16.98 2.39 14.69
C GLN A 431 15.78 3.33 14.83
N LEU A 432 14.57 2.89 14.47
CA LEU A 432 13.34 3.66 14.68
C LEU A 432 13.03 3.88 16.17
N GLN A 433 13.23 2.86 17.01
CA GLN A 433 13.10 3.00 18.47
C GLN A 433 14.14 3.98 19.05
N MET A 434 15.40 3.91 18.61
CA MET A 434 16.45 4.84 19.02
C MET A 434 16.15 6.28 18.57
N ALA A 435 15.67 6.47 17.34
CA ALA A 435 15.22 7.78 16.86
C ALA A 435 14.05 8.32 17.70
N ALA A 436 13.05 7.48 18.00
CA ALA A 436 11.92 7.84 18.86
C ALA A 436 12.32 8.07 20.34
N MET A 437 13.40 7.44 20.83
CA MET A 437 14.00 7.79 22.12
C MET A 437 14.72 9.15 22.06
N GLY A 438 15.52 9.40 21.01
CA GLY A 438 16.21 10.67 20.82
C GLY A 438 15.26 11.87 20.68
N ILE A 439 14.12 11.71 20.02
CA ILE A 439 13.06 12.73 19.95
C ILE A 439 12.45 12.97 21.35
N ARG A 440 12.18 11.91 22.12
CA ARG A 440 11.64 12.03 23.49
C ARG A 440 12.63 12.68 24.47
N GLU A 441 13.92 12.40 24.35
CA GLU A 441 14.95 13.06 25.16
C GLU A 441 15.08 14.54 24.81
N ARG A 442 15.12 14.92 23.52
CA ARG A 442 15.10 16.35 23.12
C ARG A 442 13.86 17.08 23.65
N HIS A 443 12.67 16.52 23.49
CA HIS A 443 11.43 17.10 24.01
C HIS A 443 11.45 17.24 25.55
N LYS A 444 12.10 16.31 26.26
CA LYS A 444 12.33 16.35 27.72
C LYS A 444 13.36 17.40 28.12
N GLU A 445 14.39 17.65 27.31
CA GLU A 445 15.35 18.74 27.47
C GLU A 445 14.69 20.10 27.21
N GLU A 446 13.93 20.23 26.13
CA GLU A 446 13.11 21.42 25.79
C GLU A 446 12.11 21.75 26.90
N LEU A 447 11.38 20.75 27.42
CA LEU A 447 10.44 20.93 28.52
C LEU A 447 11.15 21.35 29.82
N ARG A 448 12.34 20.78 30.12
CA ARG A 448 13.16 21.21 31.27
C ARG A 448 13.64 22.64 31.13
N ALA A 449 14.12 23.03 29.94
CA ALA A 449 14.52 24.40 29.65
C ALA A 449 13.33 25.38 29.75
N GLN A 450 12.13 24.98 29.29
CA GLN A 450 10.90 25.77 29.43
C GLN A 450 10.46 25.92 30.89
N ILE A 451 10.58 24.87 31.71
CA ILE A 451 10.32 24.93 33.16
C ILE A 451 11.32 25.89 33.83
N GLN A 452 12.62 25.74 33.57
CA GLN A 452 13.65 26.63 34.12
C GLN A 452 13.41 28.09 33.70
N ALA A 453 13.12 28.35 32.42
CA ALA A 453 12.81 29.70 31.94
C ALA A 453 11.57 30.31 32.62
N ASN A 454 10.53 29.51 32.89
CA ASN A 454 9.35 29.95 33.64
C ASN A 454 9.61 30.11 35.16
N GLU A 455 10.59 29.42 35.73
CA GLU A 455 11.05 29.68 37.10
C GLU A 455 11.92 30.92 37.20
N GLU A 456 12.85 31.11 36.27
CA GLU A 456 13.66 32.34 36.19
C GLU A 456 12.78 33.57 35.95
N ARG A 457 11.78 33.48 35.06
CA ARG A 457 10.83 34.59 34.85
C ARG A 457 10.05 34.90 36.13
N ARG A 458 9.52 33.90 36.83
CA ARG A 458 8.82 34.09 38.12
C ARG A 458 9.73 34.63 39.23
N LYS A 459 11.02 34.27 39.25
CA LYS A 459 12.01 34.86 40.16
C LYS A 459 12.24 36.34 39.85
N ARG A 460 12.42 36.70 38.57
CA ARG A 460 12.57 38.10 38.13
C ARG A 460 11.31 38.93 38.41
N GLU A 461 10.12 38.43 38.05
CA GLU A 461 8.82 39.04 38.38
C GLU A 461 8.68 39.32 39.89
N HIS A 462 9.14 38.38 40.75
CA HIS A 462 9.11 38.55 42.20
C HIS A 462 10.18 39.51 42.73
N GLU A 463 11.40 39.49 42.18
CA GLU A 463 12.48 40.42 42.51
C GLU A 463 12.12 41.85 42.10
N GLU A 464 11.54 42.05 40.92
CA GLU A 464 11.01 43.32 40.42
C GLU A 464 9.90 43.86 41.34
N TYR A 465 8.93 43.04 41.73
CA TYR A 465 7.89 43.41 42.69
C TYR A 465 8.47 43.79 44.08
N LEU A 466 9.48 43.06 44.56
CA LEU A 466 10.18 43.40 45.80
C LEU A 466 11.01 44.69 45.69
N LEU A 467 11.57 44.98 44.52
CA LEU A 467 12.30 46.22 44.23
C LEU A 467 11.35 47.42 44.10
N GLU A 468 10.21 47.28 43.43
CA GLU A 468 9.15 48.29 43.38
C GLU A 468 8.59 48.57 44.79
N GLY A 469 8.38 47.52 45.59
CA GLY A 469 7.98 47.65 47.00
C GLY A 469 9.03 48.36 47.87
N LYS A 470 10.33 48.19 47.59
CA LYS A 470 11.42 48.95 48.25
C LYS A 470 11.44 50.41 47.77
N ALA A 471 11.45 50.65 46.46
CA ALA A 471 11.47 51.99 45.87
C ALA A 471 10.26 52.83 46.33
N THR A 472 9.08 52.22 46.45
CA THR A 472 7.88 52.87 47.00
C THR A 472 8.06 53.25 48.47
N ARG A 473 8.65 52.39 49.31
CA ARG A 473 8.96 52.70 50.71
C ARG A 473 10.04 53.78 50.84
N GLU A 474 11.08 53.74 50.01
CA GLU A 474 12.14 54.74 49.97
C GLU A 474 11.61 56.10 49.55
N ARG A 475 10.76 56.15 48.51
CA ARG A 475 10.05 57.37 48.10
C ARG A 475 9.17 57.93 49.23
N LEU A 476 8.37 57.09 49.89
CA LEU A 476 7.56 57.52 51.04
C LEU A 476 8.42 57.99 52.22
N ALA A 477 9.62 57.42 52.42
CA ALA A 477 10.57 57.88 53.42
C ALA A 477 11.19 59.23 53.05
N GLN A 478 11.55 59.46 51.78
CA GLN A 478 12.04 60.73 51.26
C GLN A 478 10.95 61.83 51.35
N GLU A 479 9.71 61.52 50.97
CA GLU A 479 8.56 62.44 51.09
C GLU A 479 8.28 62.80 52.57
N ARG A 480 8.37 61.82 53.50
CA ARG A 480 8.30 62.08 54.94
C ARG A 480 9.44 62.98 55.44
N ALA A 481 10.69 62.67 55.11
CA ALA A 481 11.86 63.45 55.50
C ALA A 481 11.81 64.88 54.97
N LEU A 482 11.32 65.08 53.74
CA LEU A 482 11.08 66.39 53.15
C LEU A 482 10.01 67.18 53.93
N ILE A 483 8.89 66.55 54.28
CA ILE A 483 7.84 67.23 55.07
C ILE A 483 8.32 67.53 56.49
N GLU A 484 9.16 66.68 57.09
CA GLU A 484 9.80 66.95 58.38
C GLU A 484 10.82 68.10 58.32
N SER A 485 11.64 68.20 57.27
CA SER A 485 12.54 69.35 57.09
C SER A 485 11.78 70.65 56.82
N ILE A 486 10.66 70.60 56.08
CA ILE A 486 9.74 71.74 55.89
C ILE A 486 9.10 72.15 57.23
N LYS A 487 8.70 71.18 58.07
CA LYS A 487 8.19 71.42 59.43
C LYS A 487 9.24 72.06 60.34
N GLN A 488 10.49 71.58 60.31
CA GLN A 488 11.60 72.16 61.07
C GLN A 488 11.86 73.60 60.63
N ARG A 489 12.03 73.84 59.33
CA ARG A 489 12.19 75.19 58.77
C ARG A 489 11.03 76.13 59.13
N LYS A 490 9.78 75.66 59.08
CA LYS A 490 8.61 76.48 59.49
C LYS A 490 8.56 76.73 60.99
N LEU A 491 9.06 75.82 61.82
CA LEU A 491 9.24 76.08 63.25
C LEU A 491 10.32 77.13 63.48
N GLU A 492 11.44 77.09 62.77
CA GLU A 492 12.54 78.07 62.81
C GLU A 492 12.10 79.46 62.32
N GLU A 493 11.29 79.51 61.27
CA GLU A 493 10.65 80.75 60.76
C GLU A 493 9.80 81.40 61.87
N MET A 494 8.89 80.64 62.49
CA MET A 494 8.14 81.08 63.67
C MET A 494 9.02 81.40 64.90
N GLN A 495 10.28 80.98 64.92
CA GLN A 495 11.25 81.30 65.97
C GLN A 495 11.89 82.67 65.74
N ALA A 496 12.22 82.98 64.49
CA ALA A 496 12.70 84.30 64.05
C ALA A 496 11.61 85.37 64.16
N ASP A 497 10.36 85.02 63.82
CA ASP A 497 9.17 85.89 63.96
C ASP A 497 8.77 86.15 65.43
N GLY A 498 9.51 85.61 66.41
CA GLY A 498 9.30 85.87 67.85
C GLY A 498 8.08 85.18 68.47
N VAL A 499 7.45 84.21 67.79
CA VAL A 499 6.22 83.57 68.28
C VAL A 499 6.47 82.78 69.57
N PRO A 500 5.73 83.04 70.67
CA PRO A 500 5.95 82.36 71.96
C PRO A 500 5.83 80.83 71.87
N ALA A 501 6.71 80.14 72.58
CA ALA A 501 6.87 78.67 72.52
C ALA A 501 5.57 77.88 72.75
N LYS A 502 4.63 78.42 73.55
CA LYS A 502 3.30 77.83 73.79
C LYS A 502 2.54 77.52 72.49
N TYR A 503 2.59 78.41 71.51
CA TYR A 503 1.85 78.26 70.24
C TYR A 503 2.63 77.47 69.18
N ARG A 504 3.96 77.35 69.34
CA ARG A 504 4.82 76.53 68.47
C ARG A 504 4.82 75.05 68.86
N ALA A 505 4.42 74.73 70.10
CA ALA A 505 4.34 73.37 70.62
C ALA A 505 3.38 72.44 69.84
N GLU A 506 2.29 72.96 69.29
CA GLU A 506 1.32 72.17 68.51
C GLU A 506 1.89 71.73 67.16
N LEU A 507 2.50 72.66 66.41
CA LEU A 507 3.19 72.34 65.16
C LEU A 507 4.38 71.39 65.41
N ALA A 508 5.12 71.57 66.50
CA ALA A 508 6.19 70.65 66.90
C ALA A 508 5.68 69.24 67.20
N ARG A 509 4.53 69.10 67.88
CA ARG A 509 3.90 67.81 68.22
C ARG A 509 3.16 67.14 67.07
N LYS A 510 2.78 67.86 66.01
CA LYS A 510 2.13 67.29 64.82
C LYS A 510 3.03 66.24 64.16
N LYS A 511 2.60 64.96 64.22
CA LYS A 511 3.25 63.86 63.49
C LYS A 511 3.13 64.06 61.98
N VAL A 512 4.11 63.56 61.24
CA VAL A 512 4.11 63.53 59.77
C VAL A 512 3.87 62.08 59.32
N GLY A 513 2.85 61.86 58.48
CA GLY A 513 2.62 60.56 57.83
C GLY A 513 1.50 59.68 58.39
N GLU A 514 0.67 60.16 59.33
CA GLU A 514 -0.62 59.53 59.66
C GLU A 514 -1.69 59.94 58.63
N TRP A 515 -1.73 59.21 57.51
CA TRP A 515 -2.95 59.04 56.71
C TRP A 515 -3.62 57.72 57.11
N LYS A 516 -4.95 57.65 57.03
CA LYS A 516 -5.72 56.40 57.22
C LYS A 516 -5.81 55.63 55.92
#